data_AF-A0A8T5L411-F1
#
_entry.id   AF-A0A8T5L411-F1
#
_cell.length_a   1.000
_cell.length_b   1.000
_cell.length_c   1.000
_cell.angle_alpha   90.00
_cell.angle_beta   90.00
_cell.angle_gamma   90.00
#
_symmetry.space_group_name_H-M   'P 1'
#
loop_
_entity.id
_entity.type
_entity.pdbx_description
1 polymer ?
#
loop_
_entity_poly.entity_id
_entity_poly.type
_entity_poly.pdbx_seq_one_letter_code
_entity_poly.pdbx_strand_id
1 'polypeptide(L)' 'MSKGPDDKKIEKITKILKNNKKEGIWIRELARQVKMPIATVYYYLSNFMENEVEIKPAVFSGIQHKQMKIVKLRDVR' A
#
# COMPACT_ATOMS: atom_id res chain seq x y z
N MET A 1 -2.51 18.80 18.09
CA MET A 1 -3.71 17.99 17.82
C MET A 1 -3.36 16.97 16.73
N SER A 2 -3.02 15.75 17.12
CA SER A 2 -2.83 14.65 16.16
C SER A 2 -4.20 14.29 15.60
N LYS A 3 -4.54 14.85 14.43
CA LYS A 3 -5.64 14.34 13.62
C LYS A 3 -5.29 12.89 13.33
N GLY A 4 -6.07 11.96 13.90
CA GLY A 4 -5.91 10.53 13.68
C GLY A 4 -5.98 10.17 12.19
N PRO A 5 -5.76 8.89 11.85
CA PRO A 5 -5.92 8.44 10.48
C PRO A 5 -7.31 8.82 9.95
N ASP A 6 -7.37 9.23 8.68
CA ASP A 6 -8.63 9.39 7.99
C ASP A 6 -9.14 7.99 7.61
N ASP A 7 -10.12 7.49 8.36
CA ASP A 7 -10.69 6.16 8.18
C ASP A 7 -11.18 5.92 6.74
N LYS A 8 -11.69 6.97 6.07
CA LYS A 8 -12.14 6.86 4.67
C LYS A 8 -10.99 6.56 3.71
N LYS A 9 -9.76 7.02 4.04
CA LYS A 9 -8.57 6.71 3.24
C LYS A 9 -8.09 5.29 3.47
N ILE A 10 -8.11 4.83 4.72
CA ILE A 10 -7.82 3.43 5.06
C ILE A 10 -8.80 2.52 4.32
N GLU A 11 -10.10 2.79 4.41
CA GLU A 11 -11.14 1.98 3.75
C GLU A 11 -10.93 1.89 2.24
N LYS A 12 -10.63 3.02 1.57
CA LYS A 12 -10.30 3.05 0.14
C LYS A 12 -9.09 2.18 -0.18
N ILE A 13 -7.99 2.33 0.57
CA ILE A 13 -6.77 1.55 0.38
C ILE A 13 -7.08 0.05 0.55
N THR A 14 -7.75 -0.32 1.65
CA THR A 14 -8.12 -1.70 1.97
C THR A 14 -9.01 -2.31 0.89
N LYS A 15 -10.00 -1.58 0.37
CA LYS A 15 -10.88 -2.07 -0.70
C LYS A 15 -10.09 -2.46 -1.95
N ILE A 16 -9.12 -1.63 -2.35
CA ILE A 16 -8.28 -1.93 -3.53
C ILE A 16 -7.33 -3.08 -3.25
N LEU A 17 -6.72 -3.14 -2.06
CA LEU A 17 -5.86 -4.25 -1.67
C LEU A 17 -6.60 -5.58 -1.62
N LYS A 18 -7.86 -5.61 -1.15
CA LYS A 18 -8.72 -6.80 -1.17
C LYS A 18 -8.97 -7.32 -2.59
N ASN A 19 -9.23 -6.41 -3.54
CA ASN A 19 -9.42 -6.76 -4.94
C ASN A 19 -8.14 -7.32 -5.61
N ASN A 20 -6.95 -6.97 -5.09
CA ASN A 20 -5.65 -7.37 -5.63
C ASN A 20 -4.89 -8.35 -4.72
N LYS A 21 -5.60 -9.09 -3.86
CA LYS A 21 -5.00 -9.94 -2.80
C LYS A 21 -4.08 -11.05 -3.33
N LYS A 22 -4.24 -11.57 -4.56
CA LYS A 22 -3.41 -12.68 -5.07
C LYS A 22 -2.03 -12.24 -5.58
N GLU A 23 -1.92 -11.10 -6.25
CA GLU A 23 -0.70 -10.68 -6.95
C GLU A 23 0.03 -9.53 -6.25
N GLY A 24 -0.67 -8.85 -5.33
CA GLY A 24 -0.27 -7.57 -4.77
C GLY A 24 -0.54 -6.43 -5.76
N ILE A 25 -0.19 -5.22 -5.35
CA ILE A 25 -0.35 -4.02 -6.18
C ILE A 25 0.87 -3.11 -6.02
N TRP A 26 1.28 -2.49 -7.11
CA TRP A 26 2.34 -1.49 -7.07
C TRP A 26 1.87 -0.24 -6.33
N ILE A 27 2.75 0.39 -5.52
CA ILE A 27 2.38 1.61 -4.78
C ILE A 27 1.88 2.72 -5.70
N ARG A 28 2.50 2.88 -6.87
CA ARG A 28 2.08 3.89 -7.86
C ARG A 28 0.68 3.59 -8.39
N GLU A 29 0.38 2.32 -8.63
CA GLU A 29 -0.92 1.90 -9.13
C GLU A 29 -2.00 2.06 -8.06
N LEU A 30 -1.69 1.66 -6.83
CA LEU A 30 -2.57 1.89 -5.69
C LEU A 30 -2.87 3.39 -5.53
N ALA A 31 -1.85 4.24 -5.57
CA ALA A 31 -1.98 5.69 -5.50
C ALA A 31 -2.87 6.26 -6.61
N ARG A 32 -2.72 5.76 -7.85
CA ARG A 32 -3.54 6.13 -8.99
C ARG A 32 -5.01 5.77 -8.78
N GLN A 33 -5.29 4.55 -8.32
CA GLN A 33 -6.68 4.08 -8.15
C GLN A 33 -7.38 4.75 -6.96
N VAL A 34 -6.68 4.96 -5.84
CA VAL A 34 -7.25 5.67 -4.68
C VAL A 34 -7.27 7.20 -4.85
N LYS A 35 -6.66 7.72 -5.93
CA LYS A 35 -6.50 9.15 -6.23
C LYS A 35 -5.83 9.92 -5.10
N MET A 36 -4.70 9.40 -4.59
CA MET A 36 -3.90 10.04 -3.55
C MET A 36 -2.42 10.11 -3.94
N PRO A 37 -1.65 11.07 -3.38
CA PRO A 37 -0.21 11.10 -3.58
C PRO A 37 0.46 9.81 -3.07
N ILE A 38 1.49 9.34 -3.79
CA ILE A 38 2.27 8.15 -3.41
C ILE A 38 2.78 8.26 -1.97
N ALA A 39 3.30 9.43 -1.58
CA ALA A 39 3.79 9.67 -0.23
C ALA A 39 2.69 9.51 0.82
N THR A 40 1.47 9.97 0.54
CA THR A 40 0.31 9.79 1.43
C THR A 40 -0.04 8.31 1.54
N VAL A 41 -0.11 7.59 0.42
CA VAL A 41 -0.41 6.15 0.45
C VAL A 41 0.64 5.40 1.26
N TYR A 42 1.92 5.68 1.04
CA TYR A 42 3.01 5.07 1.80
C TYR A 42 2.95 5.40 3.29
N TYR A 43 2.65 6.65 3.64
CA TYR A 43 2.46 7.07 5.02
C TYR A 43 1.35 6.27 5.70
N TYR A 44 0.19 6.09 5.03
CA TYR A 44 -0.92 5.32 5.59
C TYR A 44 -0.57 3.84 5.77
N LEU A 45 0.07 3.25 4.77
CA LEU A 45 0.45 1.83 4.82
C LEU A 45 1.47 1.56 5.92
N SER A 46 2.45 2.45 6.10
CA SER A 46 3.56 2.25 7.04
C SER A 46 3.21 2.63 8.48
N ASN A 47 2.31 3.60 8.70
CA ASN A 47 2.01 4.09 10.06
C ASN A 47 0.68 3.60 10.61
N PHE A 48 -0.27 3.19 9.75
CA PHE A 48 -1.61 2.78 10.20
C PHE A 48 -2.00 1.36 9.79
N MET A 49 -1.36 0.80 8.75
CA MET A 49 -1.72 -0.52 8.22
C MET A 49 -0.55 -1.50 8.23
N GLU A 50 0.55 -1.22 8.94
CA GLU A 50 1.78 -2.03 8.92
C GLU A 50 1.53 -3.51 9.28
N ASN A 51 0.59 -3.76 10.19
CA ASN A 51 0.20 -5.10 10.60
C ASN A 51 -0.73 -5.81 9.60
N GLU A 52 -1.43 -5.03 8.77
CA GLU A 52 -2.39 -5.53 7.78
C GLU A 52 -1.76 -5.74 6.40
N VAL A 53 -0.66 -5.04 6.08
CA VAL A 53 -0.08 -5.05 4.73
C VAL A 53 1.37 -5.52 4.72
N GLU A 54 1.75 -6.23 3.67
CA GLU A 54 3.14 -6.63 3.45
C GLU A 54 3.74 -5.75 2.34
N ILE A 55 4.73 -4.92 2.64
CA ILE A 55 5.45 -4.10 1.64
C ILE A 55 6.75 -4.81 1.29
N LYS A 56 6.95 -5.20 0.02
CA LYS A 56 8.22 -5.76 -0.46
C LYS A 56 8.93 -4.79 -1.40
N PRO A 57 10.24 -4.59 -1.23
CA PRO A 57 11.02 -3.94 -2.27
C PRO A 57 10.95 -4.80 -3.54
N ALA A 58 10.79 -4.18 -4.70
CA ALA A 58 10.95 -4.93 -5.95
C ALA A 58 12.43 -5.31 -6.08
N VAL A 59 12.72 -6.61 -6.01
CA VAL A 59 14.05 -7.12 -6.28
C VAL A 59 14.18 -7.20 -7.79
N PHE A 60 14.90 -6.25 -8.38
CA PHE A 60 15.35 -6.33 -9.77
C PHE A 60 16.85 -6.61 -9.78
N SER A 61 17.23 -7.79 -10.29
CA SER A 61 18.61 -8.08 -10.68
C SER A 61 18.92 -7.31 -11.96
N GLY A 62 19.41 -6.08 -11.82
CA GLY A 62 19.79 -5.27 -12.98
C GLY A 62 19.49 -3.80 -12.75
N ILE A 63 20.48 -2.98 -13.03
CA ILE A 63 20.56 -1.54 -12.77
C ILE A 63 19.36 -0.82 -13.43
N GLN A 64 18.35 -0.41 -12.66
CA GLN A 64 17.64 0.89 -12.75
C GLN A 64 16.33 0.95 -11.91
N HIS A 65 16.29 1.96 -11.05
CA HIS A 65 15.15 2.59 -10.36
C HIS A 65 14.22 1.77 -9.44
N LYS A 66 14.42 2.03 -8.13
CA LYS A 66 13.56 1.77 -6.96
C LYS A 66 12.05 1.89 -7.27
N GLN A 67 11.34 0.77 -7.36
CA GLN A 67 9.88 0.74 -7.23
C GLN A 67 9.49 -0.19 -6.07
N MET A 68 8.58 0.25 -5.21
CA MET A 68 8.10 -0.54 -4.08
C MET A 68 6.80 -1.26 -4.45
N LYS A 69 6.74 -2.57 -4.19
CA LYS A 69 5.58 -3.42 -4.42
C LYS A 69 4.89 -3.69 -3.08
N ILE A 70 3.61 -3.36 -2.95
CA ILE A 70 2.84 -3.88 -1.81
C ILE A 70 2.36 -5.26 -2.22
N VAL A 71 2.68 -6.25 -1.41
CA VAL A 71 2.54 -7.64 -1.80
C VAL A 71 1.22 -8.24 -1.41
N LYS A 72 0.58 -7.85 -0.29
CA LYS A 72 -0.73 -8.38 0.11
C LYS A 72 -1.30 -7.72 1.36
N LEU A 73 -2.61 -7.87 1.58
CA LEU A 73 -3.18 -7.89 2.93
C LEU A 73 -2.75 -9.19 3.61
N ARG A 74 -2.19 -9.16 4.81
CA ARG A 74 -1.90 -10.37 5.59
C ARG A 74 -3.19 -11.16 5.77
N ASP A 75 -3.14 -12.45 5.46
CA ASP A 75 -4.20 -13.38 5.86
C ASP A 75 -4.13 -13.52 7.37
N VAL A 76 -4.98 -12.77 8.07
CA VAL A 76 -5.28 -13.04 9.47
C VAL A 76 -6.20 -14.26 9.46
N ARG A 77 -5.63 -15.42 9.78
CA ARG A 77 -6.37 -16.67 10.01
C ARG A 77 -7.26 -16.56 11.24
#